data_AF-A0A0U2VF08-F1
#
_entry.id   AF-A0A0U2VF08-F1
#
_cell.length_a   1.000
_cell.length_b   1.000
_cell.length_c   1.000
_cell.angle_alpha   90.00
_cell.angle_beta   90.00
_cell.angle_gamma   90.00
#
_symmetry.space_group_name_H-M   'P 1'
#
loop_
_entity.id
_entity.type
_entity.pdbx_description
1 polymer ?
#
loop_
_entity_poly.entity_id
_entity_poly.type
_entity_poly.pdbx_seq_one_letter_code
_entity_poly.pdbx_strand_id
1 'polypeptide(L)'
;MESLPLSRTKKVKITVECPEIIPLQSIASNQFNMAEKEEPGHKFRWIIPSMIFSVFSVEATANVYGSQLFKSQWKNFESTSIIGKIILVSKELGVDADFSAQPWQTIQEMIKFRNWLAHAKPHKTTATHEVPHDTPNDKLPRLFPDMKIAAYSDIDSAARYKEAARQLELIWTNGAMLKDIDIDLIGRPQYTNVS
;
A
#
# COMPACT_ATOMS: atom_id res chain seq x y z
N MET A 1 8.31 45.51 46.27
CA MET A 1 8.05 44.80 45.01
C MET A 1 9.18 43.81 44.81
N GLU A 2 8.99 42.55 45.17
CA GLU A 2 9.95 41.48 44.85
C GLU A 2 9.90 41.21 43.35
N SER A 3 11.05 41.34 42.68
CA SER A 3 11.20 40.94 41.28
C SER A 3 11.12 39.42 41.20
N LEU A 4 10.10 38.88 40.52
CA LEU A 4 10.04 37.47 40.16
C LEU A 4 11.37 37.06 39.49
N PRO A 5 12.04 35.97 39.93
CA PRO A 5 13.28 35.55 39.30
C PRO A 5 13.00 35.23 37.83
N LEU A 6 13.77 35.87 36.93
CA LEU A 6 13.77 35.57 35.50
C LEU A 6 13.90 34.05 35.32
N SER A 7 12.84 33.41 34.83
CA SER A 7 12.82 31.96 34.62
C SER A 7 13.98 31.59 33.71
N ARG A 8 14.88 30.72 34.18
CA ARG A 8 16.00 30.22 33.37
C ARG A 8 15.45 29.58 32.10
N THR A 9 15.82 30.10 30.94
CA THR A 9 15.40 29.57 29.64
C THR A 9 16.38 28.50 29.16
N LYS A 10 15.86 27.49 28.45
CA LYS A 10 16.68 26.45 27.79
C LYS A 10 16.22 26.24 26.34
N LYS A 11 17.16 25.88 25.46
CA LYS A 11 16.86 25.49 24.08
C LYS A 11 16.53 24.00 24.03
N VAL A 12 15.41 23.66 23.40
CA VAL A 12 14.96 22.28 23.19
C VAL A 12 14.72 22.10 21.70
N LYS A 13 15.33 21.06 21.11
CA LYS A 13 15.03 20.60 19.76
C LYS A 13 13.90 19.58 19.85
N ILE A 14 12.87 19.81 19.05
CA ILE A 14 11.72 18.91 18.90
C ILE A 14 11.88 18.20 17.55
N THR A 15 11.75 16.88 17.53
CA THR A 15 11.76 16.06 16.31
C THR A 15 10.50 15.22 16.27
N VAL A 16 9.85 15.18 15.12
CA VAL A 16 8.64 14.39 14.87
C VAL A 16 8.88 13.60 13.58
N GLU A 17 8.71 12.29 13.64
CA GLU A 17 8.69 11.42 12.46
C GLU A 17 7.24 11.04 12.21
N CYS A 18 6.60 11.61 11.19
CA CYS A 18 5.19 11.38 10.90
C CYS A 18 5.04 10.27 9.85
N PRO A 19 4.41 9.13 10.18
CA PRO A 19 4.06 8.11 9.20
C PRO A 19 3.02 8.59 8.19
N GLU A 20 3.23 8.30 6.90
CA GLU A 20 2.27 8.63 5.83
C GLU A 20 1.14 7.58 5.68
N ILE A 21 0.94 6.69 6.65
CA ILE A 21 -0.04 5.60 6.57
C ILE A 21 -1.47 6.15 6.47
N ILE A 22 -1.84 7.06 7.37
CA ILE A 22 -3.19 7.64 7.48
C ILE A 22 -3.64 8.32 6.18
N PRO A 23 -2.85 9.24 5.56
CA PRO A 23 -3.28 9.86 4.31
C PRO A 23 -3.42 8.83 3.18
N LEU A 24 -2.54 7.83 3.08
CA LEU A 24 -2.64 6.78 2.05
C LEU A 24 -3.92 5.94 2.20
N GLN A 25 -4.24 5.51 3.43
CA GLN A 25 -5.47 4.77 3.72
C GLN A 25 -6.74 5.63 3.49
N SER A 26 -6.67 6.92 3.83
CA SER A 26 -7.77 7.87 3.61
C SER A 26 -8.05 8.04 2.12
N ILE A 27 -7.02 8.21 1.30
CA ILE A 27 -7.16 8.25 -0.17
C ILE A 27 -7.78 6.93 -0.64
N ALA A 28 -7.20 5.79 -0.29
CA ALA A 28 -7.71 4.47 -0.72
C ALA A 28 -9.21 4.31 -0.42
N SER A 29 -9.64 4.70 0.78
CA SER A 29 -11.03 4.62 1.22
C SER A 29 -11.94 5.63 0.51
N ASN A 30 -11.48 6.87 0.31
CA ASN A 30 -12.25 7.86 -0.42
C ASN A 30 -12.49 7.41 -1.86
N GLN A 31 -11.45 6.93 -2.54
CA GLN A 31 -11.57 6.45 -3.92
C GLN A 31 -12.49 5.22 -4.02
N PHE A 32 -12.47 4.33 -3.05
CA PHE A 32 -13.43 3.22 -2.97
C PHE A 32 -14.88 3.74 -2.90
N ASN A 33 -15.15 4.64 -1.97
CA ASN A 33 -16.49 5.21 -1.77
C ASN A 33 -16.98 5.98 -3.02
N MET A 34 -16.06 6.60 -3.77
CA MET A 34 -16.40 7.24 -5.05
C MET A 34 -16.74 6.19 -6.12
N ALA A 35 -16.00 5.08 -6.16
CA ALA A 35 -16.26 3.97 -7.08
C ALA A 35 -17.63 3.31 -6.85
N GLU A 36 -18.06 3.21 -5.60
CA GLU A 36 -19.38 2.65 -5.26
C GLU A 36 -20.54 3.47 -5.83
N LYS A 37 -20.39 4.80 -5.84
CA LYS A 37 -21.40 5.76 -6.29
C LYS A 37 -21.36 6.07 -7.79
N GLU A 38 -20.31 5.63 -8.47
CA GLU A 38 -20.05 5.95 -9.87
C GLU A 38 -20.78 5.00 -10.82
N GLU A 39 -21.07 5.46 -12.03
CA GLU A 39 -21.68 4.62 -13.06
C GLU A 39 -20.72 3.52 -13.54
N PRO A 40 -21.19 2.28 -13.87
CA PRO A 40 -20.35 1.13 -14.17
C PRO A 40 -19.21 1.37 -15.17
N GLY A 41 -19.48 2.13 -16.24
CA GLY A 41 -18.49 2.43 -17.30
C GLY A 41 -17.36 3.38 -16.88
N HIS A 42 -17.48 4.03 -15.72
CA HIS A 42 -16.54 5.02 -15.25
C HIS A 42 -15.84 4.64 -13.94
N LYS A 43 -16.26 3.56 -13.28
CA LYS A 43 -15.72 3.15 -11.95
C LYS A 43 -14.21 2.95 -11.93
N PHE A 44 -13.61 2.51 -13.05
CA PHE A 44 -12.17 2.22 -13.12
C PHE A 44 -11.29 3.39 -12.67
N ARG A 45 -11.72 4.65 -12.92
CA ARG A 45 -10.98 5.86 -12.53
C ARG A 45 -10.85 6.03 -11.02
N TRP A 46 -11.71 5.37 -10.26
CA TRP A 46 -11.74 5.40 -8.80
C TRP A 46 -11.24 4.07 -8.20
N ILE A 47 -11.59 2.93 -8.84
CA ILE A 47 -11.15 1.59 -8.42
C ILE A 47 -9.62 1.49 -8.44
N ILE A 48 -8.97 1.87 -9.55
CA ILE A 48 -7.51 1.70 -9.70
C ILE A 48 -6.75 2.53 -8.64
N PRO A 49 -7.06 3.83 -8.42
CA PRO A 49 -6.52 4.57 -7.29
C PRO A 49 -6.79 3.93 -5.93
N SER A 50 -8.02 3.47 -5.67
CA SER A 50 -8.34 2.81 -4.39
C SER A 50 -7.42 1.60 -4.13
N MET A 51 -7.26 0.75 -5.14
CA MET A 51 -6.40 -0.42 -5.07
C MET A 51 -4.94 -0.04 -4.86
N ILE A 52 -4.37 0.86 -5.67
CA ILE A 52 -2.94 1.19 -5.60
C ILE A 52 -2.57 1.89 -4.29
N PHE A 53 -3.42 2.80 -3.80
CA PHE A 53 -3.19 3.46 -2.51
C PHE A 53 -3.30 2.49 -1.32
N SER A 54 -4.13 1.43 -1.43
CA SER A 54 -4.11 0.34 -0.47
C SER A 54 -2.75 -0.38 -0.46
N VAL A 55 -2.14 -0.63 -1.62
CA VAL A 55 -0.78 -1.22 -1.70
C VAL A 55 0.26 -0.30 -1.09
N PHE A 56 0.21 1.00 -1.40
CA PHE A 56 1.13 1.97 -0.80
C PHE A 56 0.98 2.04 0.72
N SER A 57 -0.24 1.95 1.26
CA SER A 57 -0.43 1.90 2.72
C SER A 57 0.20 0.65 3.34
N VAL A 58 0.13 -0.51 2.68
CA VAL A 58 0.78 -1.75 3.16
C VAL A 58 2.31 -1.58 3.18
N GLU A 59 2.89 -1.01 2.13
CA GLU A 59 4.33 -0.74 2.06
C GLU A 59 4.77 0.30 3.11
N ALA A 60 4.01 1.37 3.29
CA ALA A 60 4.26 2.39 4.32
C ALA A 60 4.18 1.77 5.73
N THR A 61 3.18 0.93 5.99
CA THR A 61 3.05 0.21 7.26
C THR A 61 4.26 -0.68 7.51
N ALA A 62 4.71 -1.43 6.51
CA ALA A 62 5.92 -2.26 6.62
C ALA A 62 7.17 -1.43 6.93
N ASN A 63 7.30 -0.25 6.32
CA ASN A 63 8.43 0.65 6.59
C ASN A 63 8.40 1.24 8.00
N VAL A 64 7.23 1.59 8.52
CA VAL A 64 7.06 2.19 9.86
C VAL A 64 7.31 1.16 10.96
N TYR A 65 6.73 -0.03 10.84
CA TYR A 65 7.01 -1.12 11.77
C TYR A 65 8.48 -1.55 11.67
N GLY A 66 8.98 -1.70 10.44
CA GLY A 66 10.36 -2.10 10.20
C GLY A 66 11.39 -1.13 10.80
N SER A 67 11.21 0.18 10.61
CA SER A 67 12.14 1.18 11.15
C SER A 67 12.17 1.19 12.68
N GLN A 68 11.04 0.94 13.34
CA GLN A 68 10.94 0.95 14.80
C GLN A 68 11.43 -0.36 15.42
N LEU A 69 11.12 -1.50 14.80
CA LEU A 69 11.54 -2.82 15.28
C LEU A 69 13.04 -3.07 15.06
N PHE A 70 13.56 -2.72 13.88
CA PHE A 70 14.96 -3.02 13.50
C PHE A 70 15.90 -1.81 13.62
N LYS A 71 15.38 -0.62 13.92
CA LYS A 71 16.15 0.61 14.16
C LYS A 71 17.18 0.87 13.04
N SER A 72 18.46 1.02 13.39
CA SER A 72 19.54 1.27 12.43
C SER A 72 19.73 0.14 11.41
N GLN A 73 19.32 -1.09 11.71
CA GLN A 73 19.42 -2.21 10.79
C GLN A 73 18.39 -2.15 9.67
N TRP A 74 17.30 -1.38 9.83
CA TRP A 74 16.25 -1.26 8.82
C TRP A 74 16.76 -0.78 7.46
N LYS A 75 17.79 0.08 7.46
CA LYS A 75 18.46 0.59 6.25
C LYS A 75 18.97 -0.53 5.34
N ASN A 76 19.38 -1.66 5.93
CA ASN A 76 19.85 -2.82 5.15
C ASN A 76 18.71 -3.55 4.42
N PHE A 77 17.47 -3.33 4.84
CA PHE A 77 16.27 -3.95 4.30
C PHE A 77 15.45 -3.00 3.41
N GLU A 78 15.86 -1.74 3.23
CA GLU A 78 15.12 -0.75 2.43
C GLU A 78 14.92 -1.21 0.97
N SER A 79 15.92 -1.86 0.39
CA SER A 79 15.88 -2.45 -0.96
C SER A 79 15.18 -3.81 -1.05
N THR A 80 14.78 -4.38 0.08
CA THR A 80 14.05 -5.65 0.11
C THR A 80 12.66 -5.47 -0.49
N SER A 81 12.18 -6.50 -1.19
CA SER A 81 10.81 -6.50 -1.72
C SER A 81 9.76 -6.27 -0.62
N ILE A 82 8.59 -5.73 -0.98
CA ILE A 82 7.49 -5.53 -0.02
C ILE A 82 7.15 -6.84 0.71
N ILE A 83 7.06 -7.97 -0.01
CA ILE A 83 6.80 -9.29 0.60
C ILE A 83 7.87 -9.63 1.63
N GLY A 84 9.15 -9.41 1.30
CA GLY A 84 10.25 -9.68 2.22
C GLY A 84 10.15 -8.82 3.48
N LYS A 85 9.82 -7.53 3.36
CA LYS A 85 9.58 -6.64 4.50
C LYS A 85 8.43 -7.14 5.39
N ILE A 86 7.33 -7.57 4.77
CA ILE A 86 6.16 -8.11 5.48
C ILE A 86 6.52 -9.38 6.26
N ILE A 87 7.27 -10.30 5.65
CA ILE A 87 7.72 -11.53 6.31
C ILE A 87 8.64 -11.20 7.49
N LEU A 88 9.59 -10.28 7.32
CA LEU A 88 10.52 -9.86 8.37
C LEU A 88 9.78 -9.26 9.56
N VAL A 89 8.89 -8.30 9.33
CA VAL A 89 8.09 -7.66 10.38
C VAL A 89 7.17 -8.67 11.05
N SER A 90 6.46 -9.49 10.29
CA SER A 90 5.54 -10.50 10.86
C SER A 90 6.28 -11.48 11.76
N LYS A 91 7.44 -11.96 11.33
CA LYS A 91 8.30 -12.84 12.14
C LYS A 91 8.72 -12.17 13.45
N GLU A 92 9.15 -10.91 13.40
CA GLU A 92 9.54 -10.17 14.61
C GLU A 92 8.37 -9.99 15.58
N LEU A 93 7.15 -9.82 15.04
CA LEU A 93 5.92 -9.73 15.82
C LEU A 93 5.34 -11.09 16.25
N GLY A 94 5.97 -12.21 15.91
CA GLY A 94 5.48 -13.55 16.26
C GLY A 94 4.24 -13.98 15.47
N VAL A 95 4.04 -13.42 14.29
CA VAL A 95 2.92 -13.70 13.39
C VAL A 95 3.40 -14.58 12.24
N ASP A 96 2.68 -15.66 11.96
CA ASP A 96 2.92 -16.50 10.79
C ASP A 96 2.18 -15.93 9.56
N ALA A 97 2.95 -15.54 8.55
CA ALA A 97 2.43 -14.94 7.31
C ALA A 97 2.15 -16.02 6.26
N ASP A 98 1.02 -16.71 6.38
CA ASP A 98 0.61 -17.76 5.46
C ASP A 98 -0.04 -17.19 4.17
N PHE A 99 0.76 -17.04 3.12
CA PHE A 99 0.33 -16.56 1.80
C PHE A 99 -0.62 -17.50 1.03
N SER A 100 -0.99 -18.65 1.60
CA SER A 100 -2.07 -19.50 1.07
C SER A 100 -3.45 -19.12 1.62
N ALA A 101 -3.52 -18.26 2.65
CA ALA A 101 -4.73 -17.85 3.33
C ALA A 101 -4.90 -16.32 3.39
N GLN A 102 -6.12 -15.87 3.69
CA GLN A 102 -6.43 -14.45 3.90
C GLN A 102 -5.88 -13.96 5.25
N PRO A 103 -5.43 -12.69 5.37
CA PRO A 103 -5.35 -11.65 4.33
C PRO A 103 -4.09 -11.73 3.44
N TRP A 104 -3.13 -12.59 3.78
CA TRP A 104 -1.81 -12.63 3.14
C TRP A 104 -1.88 -12.95 1.65
N GLN A 105 -2.79 -13.83 1.24
CA GLN A 105 -3.07 -14.13 -0.16
C GLN A 105 -3.43 -12.85 -0.94
N THR A 106 -4.34 -12.02 -0.40
CA THR A 106 -4.70 -10.75 -1.03
C THR A 106 -3.55 -9.76 -1.01
N ILE A 107 -2.74 -9.71 0.04
CA ILE A 107 -1.50 -8.90 0.06
C ILE A 107 -0.53 -9.33 -1.04
N GLN A 108 -0.42 -10.63 -1.32
CA GLN A 108 0.40 -11.12 -2.42
C GLN A 108 -0.14 -10.66 -3.78
N GLU A 109 -1.47 -10.67 -3.97
CA GLU A 109 -2.14 -10.13 -5.15
C GLU A 109 -1.92 -8.62 -5.30
N MET A 110 -2.03 -7.86 -4.22
CA MET A 110 -1.76 -6.41 -4.17
C MET A 110 -0.39 -6.07 -4.74
N ILE A 111 0.63 -6.80 -4.32
CA ILE A 111 2.02 -6.55 -4.74
C ILE A 111 2.21 -6.94 -6.21
N LYS A 112 1.58 -8.02 -6.69
CA LYS A 112 1.56 -8.40 -8.11
C LYS A 112 0.89 -7.30 -8.95
N PHE A 113 -0.25 -6.79 -8.51
CA PHE A 113 -0.98 -5.70 -9.17
C PHE A 113 -0.12 -4.43 -9.26
N ARG A 114 0.51 -4.00 -8.16
CA ARG A 114 1.40 -2.83 -8.15
C ARG A 114 2.54 -2.99 -9.15
N ASN A 115 3.22 -4.14 -9.13
CA ASN A 115 4.35 -4.40 -10.02
C ASN A 115 3.91 -4.41 -11.48
N TRP A 116 2.75 -5.00 -11.78
CA TRP A 116 2.17 -4.98 -13.12
C TRP A 116 1.84 -3.56 -13.57
N LEU A 117 1.22 -2.74 -12.71
CA LEU A 117 0.85 -1.36 -13.01
C LEU A 117 2.08 -0.47 -13.23
N ALA A 118 3.07 -0.55 -12.34
CA ALA A 118 4.30 0.23 -12.41
C ALA A 118 5.17 -0.12 -13.65
N HIS A 119 5.02 -1.34 -14.16
CA HIS A 119 5.74 -1.82 -15.33
C HIS A 119 4.80 -2.17 -16.49
N ALA A 120 3.69 -1.43 -16.64
CA ALA A 120 2.73 -1.69 -17.69
C ALA A 120 3.40 -1.63 -19.08
N LYS A 121 3.60 -2.80 -19.70
CA LYS A 121 4.20 -2.96 -21.03
C LYS A 121 3.11 -3.07 -22.09
N PRO A 122 3.36 -2.62 -23.33
CA PRO A 122 2.48 -2.93 -24.45
C PRO A 122 2.24 -4.45 -24.54
N HIS A 123 1.00 -4.84 -24.84
CA HIS A 123 0.62 -6.23 -25.03
C HIS A 123 0.25 -6.47 -26.49
N LYS A 124 0.80 -7.54 -27.08
CA LYS A 124 0.45 -7.96 -28.43
C LYS A 124 -0.89 -8.69 -28.39
N THR A 125 -1.84 -8.26 -29.22
CA THR A 125 -3.10 -8.98 -29.46
C THR A 125 -3.10 -9.48 -30.89
N THR A 126 -3.49 -10.73 -31.10
CA THR A 126 -3.51 -11.39 -32.40
C THR A 126 -4.86 -12.04 -32.61
N ALA A 127 -5.40 -11.92 -33.81
CA ALA A 127 -6.59 -12.64 -34.25
C ALA A 127 -6.31 -13.31 -35.59
N THR A 128 -6.92 -14.47 -35.80
CA THR A 128 -6.88 -15.21 -37.06
C THR A 128 -8.28 -15.22 -37.64
N HIS A 129 -8.39 -14.84 -38.92
CA HIS A 129 -9.64 -14.80 -39.65
C HIS A 129 -9.53 -15.67 -40.90
N GLU A 130 -10.58 -16.43 -41.21
CA GLU A 130 -10.74 -17.00 -42.54
C GLU A 130 -11.19 -15.90 -43.50
N VAL A 131 -10.46 -15.73 -44.61
CA VAL A 131 -10.68 -14.64 -45.56
C VAL A 131 -10.69 -15.17 -46.99
N PRO A 132 -11.41 -14.52 -47.93
CA PRO A 132 -11.37 -14.88 -49.34
C PRO A 132 -9.94 -14.79 -49.90
N HIS A 133 -9.58 -15.76 -50.76
CA HIS A 133 -8.25 -15.81 -51.36
C HIS A 133 -7.91 -14.55 -52.18
N ASP A 134 -8.87 -14.04 -52.95
CA ASP A 134 -8.63 -12.95 -53.90
C ASP A 134 -8.68 -11.56 -53.24
N THR A 135 -9.30 -11.46 -52.06
CA THR A 135 -9.44 -10.20 -51.31
C THR A 135 -9.22 -10.40 -49.80
N PRO A 136 -8.04 -10.89 -49.37
CA PRO A 136 -7.80 -11.33 -48.00
C PRO A 136 -7.86 -10.20 -46.95
N ASN A 137 -7.78 -8.95 -47.39
CA ASN A 137 -7.83 -7.77 -46.52
C ASN A 137 -9.15 -7.01 -46.60
N ASP A 138 -10.11 -7.43 -47.44
CA ASP A 138 -11.38 -6.72 -47.57
C ASP A 138 -12.25 -6.96 -46.33
N LYS A 139 -12.67 -5.88 -45.68
CA LYS A 139 -13.57 -5.87 -44.50
C LYS A 139 -13.10 -6.66 -43.28
N LEU A 140 -11.78 -6.83 -43.08
CA LEU A 140 -11.28 -7.36 -41.81
C LEU A 140 -11.73 -6.47 -40.64
N PRO A 141 -12.31 -7.04 -39.56
CA PRO A 141 -12.72 -6.25 -38.42
C PRO A 141 -11.51 -5.62 -37.74
N ARG A 142 -11.70 -4.41 -37.18
CA ARG A 142 -10.67 -3.81 -36.34
C ARG A 142 -10.48 -4.68 -35.09
N LEU A 143 -9.23 -5.09 -34.84
CA LEU A 143 -8.86 -5.80 -33.62
C LEU A 143 -8.70 -4.82 -32.46
N PHE A 144 -9.51 -5.01 -31.41
CA PHE A 144 -9.40 -4.25 -30.17
C PHE A 144 -8.76 -5.15 -29.10
N PRO A 145 -7.63 -4.73 -28.50
CA PRO A 145 -6.98 -5.51 -27.44
C PRO A 145 -7.77 -5.43 -26.13
N ASP A 146 -7.86 -6.56 -25.41
CA ASP A 146 -8.38 -6.56 -24.05
C ASP A 146 -7.45 -5.75 -23.14
N MET A 147 -8.02 -4.77 -22.45
CA MET A 147 -7.27 -3.98 -21.48
C MET A 147 -7.03 -4.82 -20.22
N LYS A 148 -5.81 -5.36 -20.07
CA LYS A 148 -5.44 -6.17 -18.90
C LYS A 148 -5.71 -5.49 -17.56
N ILE A 149 -5.66 -4.15 -17.49
CA ILE A 149 -5.96 -3.41 -16.26
C ILE A 149 -7.37 -3.72 -15.74
N ALA A 150 -8.35 -3.80 -16.65
CA ALA A 150 -9.74 -4.05 -16.32
C ALA A 150 -9.97 -5.46 -15.74
N ALA A 151 -9.12 -6.43 -16.10
CA ALA A 151 -9.19 -7.79 -15.56
C ALA A 151 -8.69 -7.88 -14.10
N TYR A 152 -7.92 -6.90 -13.62
CA TYR A 152 -7.46 -6.84 -12.24
C TYR A 152 -8.29 -5.89 -11.38
N SER A 153 -9.01 -4.95 -11.99
CA SER A 153 -9.60 -3.80 -11.30
C SER A 153 -11.12 -3.85 -11.33
N ASP A 154 -11.69 -4.58 -10.38
CA ASP A 154 -13.13 -4.55 -10.05
C ASP A 154 -13.36 -4.01 -8.64
N ILE A 155 -14.63 -3.71 -8.32
CA ILE A 155 -15.02 -3.11 -7.05
C ILE A 155 -14.75 -4.06 -5.88
N ASP A 156 -14.92 -5.37 -6.08
CA ASP A 156 -14.70 -6.39 -5.06
C ASP A 156 -13.21 -6.49 -4.71
N SER A 157 -12.34 -6.39 -5.71
CA SER A 157 -10.89 -6.36 -5.54
C SER A 157 -10.45 -5.11 -4.79
N ALA A 158 -11.03 -3.95 -5.07
CA ALA A 158 -10.79 -2.74 -4.29
C ALA A 158 -11.22 -2.90 -2.82
N ALA A 159 -12.39 -3.50 -2.57
CA ALA A 159 -12.86 -3.80 -1.22
C ALA A 159 -11.90 -4.76 -0.48
N ARG A 160 -11.49 -5.85 -1.14
CA ARG A 160 -10.53 -6.83 -0.59
C ARG A 160 -9.19 -6.18 -0.28
N TYR A 161 -8.68 -5.30 -1.13
CA TYR A 161 -7.39 -4.64 -0.92
C TYR A 161 -7.40 -3.72 0.29
N LYS A 162 -8.47 -2.91 0.44
CA LYS A 162 -8.67 -2.05 1.61
C LYS A 162 -8.76 -2.89 2.89
N GLU A 163 -9.52 -3.97 2.84
CA GLU A 163 -9.70 -4.86 3.99
C GLU A 163 -8.40 -5.59 4.37
N ALA A 164 -7.64 -6.08 3.39
CA ALA A 164 -6.35 -6.72 3.64
C ALA A 164 -5.33 -5.75 4.27
N ALA A 165 -5.29 -4.49 3.81
CA ALA A 165 -4.46 -3.46 4.42
C ALA A 165 -4.83 -3.21 5.89
N ARG A 166 -6.14 -3.12 6.18
CA ARG A 166 -6.66 -2.96 7.55
C ARG A 166 -6.35 -4.17 8.42
N GLN A 167 -6.54 -5.39 7.91
CA GLN A 167 -6.25 -6.62 8.65
C GLN A 167 -4.76 -6.76 8.97
N LEU A 168 -3.87 -6.39 8.04
CA LEU A 168 -2.43 -6.36 8.30
C LEU A 168 -2.09 -5.48 9.51
N GLU A 169 -2.61 -4.24 9.52
CA GLU A 169 -2.38 -3.29 10.61
C GLU A 169 -2.91 -3.84 11.94
N LEU A 170 -4.11 -4.45 11.96
CA LEU A 170 -4.65 -5.05 13.17
C LEU A 170 -3.81 -6.23 13.68
N ILE A 171 -3.42 -7.14 12.78
CA ILE A 171 -2.61 -8.32 13.11
C ILE A 171 -1.27 -7.86 13.72
N TRP A 172 -0.63 -6.87 13.10
CA TRP A 172 0.65 -6.35 13.58
C TRP A 172 0.52 -5.53 14.86
N THR A 173 -0.54 -4.74 15.01
CA THR A 173 -0.82 -4.02 16.26
C THR A 173 -1.01 -5.01 17.40
N ASN A 174 -1.80 -6.07 17.18
CA ASN A 174 -1.98 -7.13 18.17
C ASN A 174 -0.66 -7.85 18.50
N GLY A 175 0.15 -8.19 17.49
CA GLY A 175 1.47 -8.80 17.70
C GLY A 175 2.42 -7.91 18.49
N ALA A 176 2.42 -6.60 18.24
CA ALA A 176 3.21 -5.62 18.98
C ALA A 176 2.73 -5.52 20.44
N MET A 177 1.41 -5.45 20.65
CA MET A 177 0.81 -5.44 22.00
C MET A 177 1.16 -6.68 22.81
N LEU A 178 1.06 -7.88 22.22
CA LEU A 178 1.41 -9.14 22.91
C LEU A 178 2.88 -9.21 23.31
N LYS A 179 3.75 -8.42 22.67
CA LYS A 179 5.18 -8.33 22.94
C LYS A 179 5.58 -7.11 23.77
N ASP A 180 4.61 -6.31 24.21
CA ASP A 180 4.84 -5.04 24.92
C ASP A 180 5.72 -4.07 24.11
N ILE A 181 5.53 -4.05 22.79
CA ILE A 181 6.22 -3.16 21.86
C ILE A 181 5.30 -1.99 21.52
N ASP A 182 5.75 -0.79 21.89
CA ASP A 182 5.06 0.45 21.56
C ASP A 182 5.47 0.94 20.16
N ILE A 183 4.54 0.87 19.20
CA ILE A 183 4.74 1.37 17.84
C ILE A 183 4.10 2.74 17.69
N ASP A 184 4.88 3.72 17.26
CA ASP A 184 4.42 5.06 16.97
C ASP A 184 3.88 5.18 15.54
N LEU A 185 2.56 5.18 15.41
CA LEU A 185 1.86 5.33 14.13
C LEU A 185 1.43 6.77 13.83
N ILE A 186 1.62 7.70 14.79
CA ILE A 186 1.06 9.06 14.71
C ILE A 186 2.11 10.18 14.75
N GLY A 187 3.37 9.84 15.04
CA GLY A 187 4.46 10.80 15.11
C GLY A 187 4.50 11.56 16.44
N ARG A 188 4.91 10.86 17.50
CA ARG A 188 5.12 11.41 18.83
C ARG A 188 6.33 12.34 18.84
N PRO A 189 6.22 13.54 19.45
CA PRO A 189 7.34 14.46 19.54
C PRO A 189 8.45 13.93 20.46
N GLN A 190 9.67 13.93 19.96
CA GLN A 190 10.89 13.66 20.71
C GLN A 190 11.59 14.97 21.06
N TYR A 191 11.89 15.15 22.35
CA TYR A 191 12.49 16.37 22.88
C TYR A 191 13.96 16.12 23.27
N THR A 192 14.86 16.91 22.71
CA THR A 192 16.30 16.83 23.01
C THR A 192 16.79 18.21 23.46
N ASN A 193 17.52 18.27 24.58
CA ASN A 193 18.11 19.53 25.02
C ASN A 193 19.25 19.91 24.07
N VAL A 194 19.31 21.17 23.67
CA VAL A 194 20.42 21.70 22.86
C VAL A 194 21.33 22.48 23.81
N SER A 195 22.59 22.04 23.91
CA SER A 195 23.66 22.72 24.64
C SER A 195 23.95 24.09 24.03
#